data_AF-A0A0Q9RD27-F1
#
_entry.id   AF-A0A0Q9RD27-F1
#
_cell.length_a   1.000
_cell.length_b   1.000
_cell.length_c   1.000
_cell.angle_alpha   90.00
_cell.angle_beta   90.00
_cell.angle_gamma   90.00
#
_symmetry.space_group_name_H-M   'P 1'
#
loop_
_entity.id
_entity.type
_entity.pdbx_description
1 polymer ?
#
loop_
_entity_poly.entity_id
_entity_poly.type
_entity_poly.pdbx_seq_one_letter_code
_entity_poly.pdbx_strand_id
1 'polypeptide(L)'
;MSTTIASTTSTTVLPWTVTGSHRASTADSRPFGEWHARRLGDRSTACGQSAVGWPIFWDLDLHRGGDRACLDCTEVVRMAELVAEVDAPY
;
A
#
# COMPACT_ATOMS: atom_id res chain seq x y z
N MET A 1 32.00 5.07 -33.92
CA MET A 1 31.50 3.90 -33.15
C MET A 1 30.47 4.43 -32.18
N SER A 2 29.18 4.20 -32.42
CA SER A 2 28.08 4.80 -31.67
C SER A 2 27.67 3.88 -30.52
N THR A 3 27.80 4.34 -29.28
CA THR A 3 27.40 3.60 -28.09
C THR A 3 25.94 3.93 -27.76
N THR A 4 25.03 3.00 -28.02
CA THR A 4 23.63 3.07 -27.57
C THR A 4 23.58 2.67 -26.10
N ILE A 5 23.26 3.62 -25.22
CA ILE A 5 22.87 3.32 -23.84
C ILE A 5 21.37 2.98 -23.84
N ALA A 6 21.06 1.71 -23.58
CA ALA A 6 19.69 1.28 -23.31
C ALA A 6 19.31 1.80 -21.90
N SER A 7 18.42 2.79 -21.86
CA SER A 7 17.83 3.26 -20.60
C SER A 7 16.86 2.19 -20.09
N THR A 8 17.30 1.34 -19.17
CA THR A 8 16.40 0.50 -18.38
C THR A 8 15.66 1.41 -17.41
N THR A 9 14.40 1.72 -17.75
CA THR A 9 13.50 2.45 -16.86
C THR A 9 13.06 1.49 -15.75
N SER A 10 13.80 1.44 -14.65
CA SER A 10 13.33 0.74 -13.44
C SER A 10 12.16 1.54 -12.87
N THR A 11 10.92 1.06 -13.09
CA THR A 11 9.75 1.59 -12.40
C THR A 11 9.84 1.20 -10.93
N THR A 12 10.23 2.13 -10.06
CA THR A 12 10.20 1.91 -8.62
C THR A 12 8.76 1.65 -8.18
N VAL A 13 8.46 0.39 -7.84
CA VAL A 13 7.20 0.01 -7.22
C VAL A 13 7.23 0.54 -5.79
N LEU A 14 6.44 1.57 -5.50
CA LEU A 14 6.32 2.09 -4.13
C LEU A 14 5.60 1.09 -3.23
N PRO A 15 5.98 1.00 -1.94
CA PRO A 15 5.39 0.05 -1.02
C PRO A 15 3.91 0.34 -0.77
N TRP A 16 3.16 -0.72 -0.49
CA TRP A 16 1.81 -0.62 0.04
C TRP A 16 1.85 -0.18 1.50
N THR A 17 0.95 0.72 1.87
CA THR A 17 0.83 1.27 3.23
C THR A 17 -0.61 1.20 3.71
N VAL A 18 -0.79 1.06 5.02
CA VAL A 18 -2.12 1.01 5.63
C VAL A 18 -2.70 2.42 5.73
N THR A 19 -3.93 2.58 5.26
CA THR A 19 -4.71 3.82 5.34
C THR A 19 -6.14 3.50 5.73
N GLY A 20 -6.87 4.48 6.23
CA GLY A 20 -8.26 4.29 6.63
C GLY A 20 -8.94 5.62 6.93
N SER A 21 -10.28 5.60 6.92
CA SER A 21 -11.05 6.75 7.36
C SER A 21 -10.74 7.02 8.83
N HIS A 22 -10.46 8.27 9.18
CA HIS A 22 -10.27 8.69 10.57
C HIS A 22 -11.41 9.62 10.95
N ARG A 23 -12.33 9.16 11.81
CA ARG A 23 -13.32 10.06 12.42
C ARG A 23 -12.62 10.84 13.53
N ALA A 24 -12.17 12.05 13.21
CA ALA A 24 -11.99 13.32 13.96
C ALA A 24 -11.76 13.34 15.50
N SER A 25 -11.68 12.22 16.21
CA SER A 25 -11.22 12.19 17.60
C SER A 25 -9.71 12.08 17.57
N THR A 26 -9.03 13.18 17.86
CA THR A 26 -7.57 13.27 17.98
C THR A 26 -6.99 12.39 19.10
N ALA A 27 -7.83 11.72 19.89
CA ALA A 27 -7.42 10.87 20.99
C ALA A 27 -6.97 9.47 20.55
N ASP A 28 -7.46 8.95 19.42
CA ASP A 28 -7.11 7.62 18.94
C ASP A 28 -6.29 7.70 17.66
N SER A 29 -5.02 7.30 17.74
CA SER A 29 -4.08 7.26 16.61
C SER A 29 -4.33 6.09 15.64
N ARG A 30 -5.49 5.43 15.71
CA ARG A 30 -5.83 4.25 14.92
C ARG A 30 -6.93 4.55 13.89
N PRO A 31 -6.93 3.84 12.75
CA PRO A 31 -8.00 3.96 11.75
C PRO A 31 -9.35 3.64 12.37
N PHE A 32 -10.36 4.43 12.00
CA PHE A 32 -11.74 4.19 12.37
C PHE A 32 -12.39 3.29 11.32
N GLY A 33 -12.69 2.05 11.70
CA GLY A 33 -13.30 1.06 10.82
C GLY A 33 -12.29 0.18 10.09
N GLU A 34 -12.59 -0.14 8.83
CA GLU A 34 -11.80 -1.04 7.99
C GLU A 34 -10.47 -0.39 7.52
N TRP A 35 -9.43 -1.20 7.46
CA TRP A 35 -8.08 -0.86 7.08
C TRP A 35 -7.91 -1.19 5.60
N HIS A 36 -7.41 -0.23 4.84
CA HIS A 36 -7.19 -0.37 3.41
C HIS A 36 -5.73 -0.19 3.06
N ALA A 37 -5.29 -0.82 1.97
CA ALA A 37 -3.95 -0.63 1.44
C ALA A 37 -3.95 0.46 0.37
N ARG A 38 -2.90 1.28 0.35
CA ARG A 38 -2.66 2.30 -0.67
C ARG A 38 -1.17 2.42 -0.95
N ARG A 39 -0.79 2.61 -2.21
CA ARG A 39 0.60 2.96 -2.58
C ARG A 39 0.90 4.41 -2.22
N LEU A 40 2.13 4.67 -1.80
CA LEU A 40 2.55 6.04 -1.54
C LEU A 40 2.37 6.90 -2.81
N GLY A 41 1.71 8.04 -2.67
CA GLY A 41 1.40 8.95 -3.79
C GLY A 41 0.05 8.69 -4.48
N ASP A 42 -0.55 7.51 -4.34
CA ASP A 42 -1.85 7.23 -4.93
C ASP A 42 -2.97 7.93 -4.18
N ARG A 43 -4.04 8.28 -4.90
CA ARG A 43 -5.25 8.89 -4.32
C ARG A 43 -6.32 7.87 -3.96
N SER A 44 -6.13 6.61 -4.36
CA SER A 44 -7.09 5.53 -4.18
C SER A 44 -6.45 4.34 -3.48
N THR A 45 -7.25 3.57 -2.77
CA THR A 45 -6.85 2.29 -2.18
C THR A 45 -6.79 1.19 -3.24
N ALA A 46 -6.21 0.04 -2.88
CA ALA A 46 -6.20 -1.15 -3.72
C ALA A 46 -7.60 -1.64 -4.10
N CYS A 47 -8.59 -1.48 -3.21
CA CYS A 47 -9.99 -1.82 -3.47
C CYS A 47 -10.78 -0.71 -4.20
N GLY A 48 -10.12 0.36 -4.64
CA GLY A 48 -10.73 1.43 -5.42
C GLY A 48 -11.42 2.55 -4.62
N GLN A 49 -11.38 2.51 -3.28
CA GLN A 49 -11.91 3.60 -2.44
C GLN A 49 -11.03 4.85 -2.57
N SER A 50 -11.66 6.03 -2.58
CA SER A 50 -10.92 7.29 -2.50
C SER A 50 -10.30 7.45 -1.12
N ALA A 51 -8.99 7.61 -1.06
CA ALA A 51 -8.21 7.79 0.15
C ALA A 51 -7.72 9.24 0.33
N VAL A 52 -8.31 10.19 -0.40
CA VAL A 52 -7.94 11.60 -0.32
C VAL A 52 -8.22 12.11 1.10
N GLY A 53 -7.17 12.60 1.77
CA GLY A 53 -7.24 13.09 3.15
C GLY A 53 -7.19 12.00 4.22
N TRP A 54 -7.09 10.71 3.85
CA TRP A 54 -6.93 9.64 4.83
C TRP A 54 -5.48 9.56 5.31
N PRO A 55 -5.25 9.44 6.63
CA PRO A 55 -3.91 9.25 7.19
C PRO A 55 -3.31 7.91 6.77
N ILE A 56 -1.97 7.86 6.80
CA ILE A 56 -1.19 6.63 6.68
C ILE A 56 -0.79 6.19 8.08
N PHE A 57 -0.96 4.90 8.36
CA PHE A 57 -0.61 4.29 9.63
C PHE A 57 0.61 3.39 9.43
N TRP A 58 1.80 3.96 9.61
CA TRP A 58 3.09 3.29 9.34
C TRP A 58 3.36 2.08 10.22
N ASP A 59 2.79 2.06 11.42
CA ASP A 59 2.96 0.97 12.40
C ASP A 59 1.96 -0.18 12.20
N LEU A 60 1.04 -0.05 11.24
CA LEU A 60 0.05 -1.09 10.95
C LEU A 60 0.49 -1.95 9.77
N ASP A 61 0.04 -3.19 9.82
CA ASP A 61 0.25 -4.21 8.80
C ASP A 61 -1.12 -4.77 8.45
N LEU A 62 -1.44 -4.81 7.15
CA LEU A 62 -2.73 -5.32 6.67
C LEU A 62 -2.94 -6.79 7.06
N HIS A 63 -1.90 -7.61 7.01
CA HIS A 63 -1.98 -9.03 7.38
C HIS A 63 -2.33 -9.23 8.85
N ARG A 64 -1.91 -8.29 9.70
CA ARG A 64 -2.22 -8.30 11.13
C ARG A 64 -3.56 -7.63 11.46
N GLY A 65 -4.23 -7.06 10.47
CA GLY A 65 -5.51 -6.37 10.64
C GLY A 65 -6.69 -7.30 10.93
N GLY A 66 -6.59 -8.59 10.56
CA GLY A 66 -7.66 -9.57 10.77
C GLY A 66 -8.99 -9.09 10.19
N ASP A 67 -10.07 -9.17 10.97
CA ASP A 67 -11.42 -8.73 10.57
C ASP A 67 -11.53 -7.22 10.30
N ARG A 68 -10.51 -6.44 10.65
CA ARG A 68 -10.45 -5.01 10.33
C ARG A 68 -9.76 -4.74 9.00
N ALA A 69 -9.13 -5.72 8.37
CA ALA A 69 -8.51 -5.52 7.06
C ALA A 69 -9.50 -5.77 5.93
N CYS A 70 -9.56 -4.84 4.98
CA CYS A 70 -10.30 -5.03 3.74
C CYS A 70 -9.76 -6.26 3.01
N LEU A 71 -10.62 -7.23 2.70
CA LEU A 71 -10.21 -8.49 2.07
C LEU A 71 -9.52 -8.25 0.72
N ASP A 72 -10.10 -7.41 -0.15
CA ASP A 72 -9.53 -7.07 -1.45
C ASP A 72 -8.14 -6.42 -1.32
N CYS A 73 -7.98 -5.53 -0.35
CA CYS A 73 -6.68 -4.90 -0.11
C CYS A 73 -5.66 -5.91 0.44
N THR A 74 -6.10 -6.83 1.29
CA THR A 74 -5.24 -7.89 1.86
C THR A 74 -4.74 -8.81 0.76
N GLU A 75 -5.61 -9.19 -0.17
CA GLU A 75 -5.25 -10.01 -1.32
C GLU A 75 -4.22 -9.30 -2.22
N VAL A 76 -4.46 -8.03 -2.56
CA VAL A 76 -3.52 -7.25 -3.40
C VAL A 76 -2.14 -7.13 -2.75
N VAL A 77 -2.08 -6.86 -1.45
CA VAL A 77 -0.80 -6.76 -0.72
C VAL A 77 -0.08 -8.10 -0.72
N ARG A 78 -0.80 -9.19 -0.41
CA ARG A 78 -0.24 -10.55 -0.43
C ARG A 78 0.33 -10.94 -1.79
N MET A 79 -0.37 -10.61 -2.88
CA MET A 79 0.11 -10.89 -4.24
C MET A 79 1.35 -10.04 -4.58
N ALA A 80 1.38 -8.77 -4.17
CA ALA A 80 2.52 -7.90 -4.42
C ALA A 80 3.80 -8.36 -3.72
N GLU A 81 3.70 -8.89 -2.49
CA GLU A 81 4.83 -9.45 -1.75
C GLU A 81 5.37 -10.72 -2.40
N LEU A 82 4.48 -11.62 -2.85
CA LEU A 82 4.88 -12.82 -3.58
C LEU A 82 5.62 -12.49 -4.88
N VAL A 83 5.20 -11.44 -5.59
CA VAL A 83 5.88 -10.99 -6.81
C VAL A 83 7.22 -10.33 -6.49
N ALA A 84 7.30 -9.52 -5.43
CA ALA A 84 8.54 -8.88 -5.01
C ALA A 84 9.62 -9.89 -4.60
N GLU A 85 9.23 -11.03 -4.00
CA GLU A 85 10.17 -12.10 -3.63
C GLU A 85 10.75 -12.82 -4.85
N VAL A 86 10.03 -12.87 -5.97
CA VAL A 86 10.51 -13.45 -7.23
C VAL A 86 11.53 -12.55 -7.94
N ASP A 87 11.50 -11.24 -7.70
CA ASP A 87 12.42 -10.24 -8.29
C ASP A 87 13.67 -9.94 -7.44
N ALA A 88 13.89 -10.66 -6.33
CA ALA A 88 15.06 -10.47 -5.49
C ALA A 88 16.32 -11.12 -6.12
N PRO A 89 17.39 -10.35 -6.42
CA PRO A 89 18.64 -10.93 -6.91
C PRO A 89 19.33 -11.72 -5.78
N TYR A 90 19.66 -12.98 -6.07
CA TYR A 90 20.57 -13.81 -5.24
C TYR A 90 21.95 -13.17 -5.08
#